data_AF-A0A2V9TCS2-F1
#
_entry.id   AF-A0A2V9TCS2-F1
#
_cell.length_a   1.000
_cell.length_b   1.000
_cell.length_c   1.000
_cell.angle_alpha   90.00
_cell.angle_beta   90.00
_cell.angle_gamma   90.00
#
_symmetry.space_group_name_H-M   'P 1'
#
loop_
_entity.id
_entity.type
_entity.pdbx_description
1 polymer ?
#
loop_
_entity_poly.entity_id
_entity_poly.type
_entity_poly.pdbx_seq_one_letter_code
_entity_poly.pdbx_strand_id
1 'polypeptide(L)'
;MKKIGLLLTLLVASLPSVGQAQPPTVYIAPQNGFETYLGAAMAKKGVPIDVVTDQTKAVYLLKAAPVEIKQESTGAKITRCLFASCAGIEDKGSVS
;
A
#
# COMPACT_ATOMS: atom_id res chain seq x y z
N MET A 1 19.86 -12.03 -51.15
CA MET A 1 18.76 -12.43 -50.24
C MET A 1 19.18 -12.54 -48.76
N LYS A 2 20.37 -13.06 -48.44
CA LYS A 2 20.83 -13.27 -47.04
C LYS A 2 21.02 -11.99 -46.20
N LYS A 3 21.40 -10.87 -46.84
CA LYS A 3 21.59 -9.56 -46.20
C LYS A 3 20.28 -8.88 -45.78
N ILE A 4 19.19 -9.17 -46.49
CA ILE A 4 17.86 -8.59 -46.22
C ILE A 4 17.24 -9.24 -44.98
N GLY A 5 17.40 -10.55 -44.81
CA GLY A 5 16.97 -11.25 -43.60
C GLY A 5 17.73 -10.82 -42.33
N LEU A 6 19.01 -10.48 -42.48
CA LEU A 6 19.82 -9.96 -41.36
C LEU A 6 19.39 -8.54 -40.96
N LEU A 7 19.00 -7.70 -41.92
CA LEU A 7 18.47 -6.37 -41.65
C LEU A 7 17.08 -6.41 -40.99
N LEU A 8 16.22 -7.35 -41.40
CA LEU A 8 14.89 -7.51 -40.80
C LEU A 8 14.94 -7.99 -39.34
N THR A 9 15.90 -8.86 -39.01
CA THR A 9 16.07 -9.39 -37.66
C THR A 9 16.65 -8.35 -36.69
N LEU A 10 17.55 -7.49 -37.14
CA LEU A 10 18.02 -6.35 -36.34
C LEU A 10 16.89 -5.33 -36.05
N LEU A 11 16.00 -5.11 -37.01
CA LEU A 11 14.89 -4.17 -36.86
C LEU A 11 13.86 -4.66 -35.81
N VAL A 12 13.56 -5.96 -35.81
CA VAL A 12 12.65 -6.56 -34.82
C VAL A 12 13.25 -6.56 -33.41
N ALA A 13 14.56 -6.76 -33.27
CA ALA A 13 15.23 -6.72 -31.97
C ALA A 13 15.29 -5.31 -31.34
N SER A 14 15.12 -4.25 -32.13
CA SER A 14 15.16 -2.86 -31.66
C SER A 14 13.81 -2.31 -31.17
N LEU A 15 12.73 -3.09 -31.28
CA LEU A 15 11.43 -2.67 -30.77
C LEU A 15 11.49 -2.62 -29.24
N PRO A 16 11.22 -1.46 -28.61
CA PRO A 16 11.11 -1.40 -27.16
C PRO A 16 10.01 -2.38 -26.74
N SER A 17 10.30 -3.25 -25.78
CA SER A 17 9.34 -4.21 -25.26
C SER A 17 8.12 -3.46 -24.71
N VAL A 18 7.07 -3.35 -25.54
CA VAL A 18 5.74 -2.85 -25.21
C VAL A 18 5.05 -3.86 -24.30
N GLY A 19 5.54 -3.93 -23.07
CA GLY A 19 5.04 -4.82 -22.02
C GLY A 19 5.30 -4.24 -20.63
N GLN A 20 5.77 -3.00 -20.51
CA GLN A 20 5.83 -2.34 -19.22
C GLN A 20 4.40 -2.01 -18.79
N ALA A 21 3.82 -2.90 -17.98
CA ALA A 21 2.58 -2.65 -17.28
C ALA A 21 2.71 -1.28 -16.58
N GLN A 22 1.88 -0.33 -16.99
CA GLN A 22 1.88 0.99 -16.37
C GLN A 22 1.65 0.83 -14.87
N PRO A 23 2.38 1.57 -14.02
CA PRO A 23 2.16 1.51 -12.59
C PRO A 23 0.70 1.86 -12.30
N PRO A 24 -0.03 1.05 -11.51
CA PRO A 24 -1.44 1.32 -11.23
C PRO A 24 -1.58 2.64 -10.47
N THR A 25 -2.63 3.39 -10.80
CA THR A 25 -2.95 4.66 -10.14
C THR A 25 -3.70 4.41 -8.84
N VAL A 26 -3.29 5.09 -7.78
CA VAL A 26 -3.81 4.94 -6.42
C VAL A 26 -4.19 6.29 -5.86
N TYR A 27 -5.41 6.42 -5.36
CA TYR A 27 -5.86 7.57 -4.59
C TYR A 27 -5.82 7.21 -3.09
N ILE A 28 -5.16 8.03 -2.29
CA ILE A 28 -5.11 7.88 -0.83
C ILE A 28 -6.16 8.82 -0.24
N ALA A 29 -7.19 8.25 0.37
CA ALA A 29 -8.23 9.02 1.03
C ALA A 29 -7.65 9.81 2.22
N PRO A 30 -8.14 11.05 2.46
CA PRO A 30 -7.68 11.89 3.56
C PRO A 30 -7.83 11.20 4.92
N GLN A 31 -6.77 11.24 5.72
CA GLN A 31 -6.64 10.59 7.02
C GLN A 31 -5.92 11.54 8.00
N ASN A 32 -6.43 12.76 8.15
CA ASN A 32 -5.86 13.80 9.04
C ASN A 32 -4.37 14.08 8.78
N GLY A 33 -3.93 14.07 7.52
CA GLY A 33 -2.54 14.32 7.12
C GLY A 33 -1.65 13.06 7.08
N PHE A 34 -2.15 11.89 7.49
CA PHE A 34 -1.42 10.62 7.38
C PHE A 34 -1.17 10.22 5.91
N GLU A 35 -2.09 10.60 5.01
CA GLU A 35 -2.01 10.37 3.57
C GLU A 35 -0.71 10.90 2.94
N THR A 36 -0.20 12.04 3.43
CA THR A 36 1.04 12.64 2.93
C THR A 36 2.25 11.80 3.32
N TYR A 37 2.31 11.32 4.56
CA TYR A 37 3.38 10.44 5.03
C TYR A 37 3.37 9.10 4.30
N LEU A 38 2.18 8.57 4.04
CA LEU A 38 2.02 7.32 3.30
C LEU A 38 2.49 7.48 1.84
N GLY A 39 2.10 8.55 1.16
CA GLY A 39 2.57 8.85 -0.20
C GLY A 39 4.09 9.04 -0.26
N ALA A 40 4.67 9.76 0.69
CA ALA A 40 6.13 9.94 0.79
C ALA A 40 6.86 8.62 1.07
N ALA A 41 6.30 7.75 1.91
CA ALA A 41 6.87 6.43 2.19
C ALA A 41 6.84 5.51 0.96
N MET A 42 5.72 5.49 0.22
CA MET A 42 5.58 4.75 -1.04
C MET A 42 6.63 5.19 -2.06
N ALA A 43 6.82 6.51 -2.22
CA ALA A 43 7.85 7.07 -3.09
C ALA A 43 9.26 6.68 -2.61
N LYS A 44 9.56 6.81 -1.31
CA LYS A 44 10.86 6.47 -0.72
C LYS A 44 11.22 5.00 -0.89
N LYS A 45 10.23 4.11 -0.87
CA LYS A 45 10.40 2.66 -1.03
C LYS A 45 10.38 2.20 -2.49
N GLY A 46 10.17 3.10 -3.45
CA GLY A 46 10.09 2.77 -4.87
C GLY A 46 8.93 1.81 -5.17
N VAL A 47 7.81 1.95 -4.46
CA VAL A 47 6.62 1.15 -4.74
C VAL A 47 6.15 1.50 -6.15
N PRO A 48 5.93 0.51 -7.05
CA PRO A 48 5.59 0.76 -8.46
C PRO A 48 4.12 1.15 -8.60
N ILE A 49 3.72 2.26 -7.98
CA ILE A 49 2.38 2.85 -8.04
C ILE A 49 2.49 4.33 -8.41
N ASP A 50 1.44 4.87 -9.01
CA ASP A 50 1.30 6.30 -9.25
C ASP A 50 0.24 6.89 -8.30
N VAL A 51 0.65 7.80 -7.41
CA VAL A 51 -0.26 8.40 -6.42
C VAL A 51 -0.94 9.60 -7.04
N VAL A 52 -2.24 9.51 -7.25
CA VAL A 52 -3.05 10.57 -7.86
C VAL A 52 -3.81 11.36 -6.81
N THR A 53 -3.98 12.67 -7.05
CA THR A 53 -4.76 13.58 -6.19
C THR A 53 -6.26 13.52 -6.47
N ASP A 54 -6.66 12.95 -7.60
CA ASP A 54 -8.04 12.86 -8.07
C ASP A 54 -8.51 11.41 -8.02
N GLN A 55 -9.54 11.15 -7.20
CA GLN A 55 -10.12 9.84 -7.02
C GLN A 55 -10.66 9.23 -8.33
N THR A 56 -11.14 10.06 -9.27
CA THR A 56 -11.73 9.58 -10.53
C THR A 56 -10.71 9.00 -11.50
N LYS A 57 -9.42 9.31 -11.29
CA LYS A 57 -8.30 8.85 -12.11
C LYS A 57 -7.59 7.64 -11.51
N ALA A 58 -8.02 7.19 -10.34
CA ALA A 58 -7.41 6.10 -9.61
C ALA A 58 -8.06 4.75 -9.95
N VAL A 59 -7.24 3.73 -10.17
CA VAL A 59 -7.69 2.34 -10.23
C VAL A 59 -8.00 1.81 -8.83
N TYR A 60 -7.25 2.26 -7.82
CA TYR A 60 -7.40 1.81 -6.43
C TYR A 60 -7.62 2.97 -5.47
N LEU A 61 -8.44 2.71 -4.45
CA LEU A 61 -8.68 3.63 -3.34
C LEU A 61 -8.12 3.05 -2.05
N LEU A 62 -7.12 3.72 -1.48
CA LEU A 62 -6.61 3.43 -0.15
C LEU A 62 -7.36 4.27 0.88
N LYS A 63 -8.07 3.62 1.80
CA LYS A 63 -8.74 4.24 2.94
C LYS A 63 -8.30 3.56 4.24
N ALA A 64 -8.21 4.34 5.32
CA ALA A 64 -8.13 3.75 6.65
C ALA A 64 -9.33 2.82 6.86
N ALA A 65 -9.05 1.62 7.35
CA ALA A 65 -10.11 0.82 7.95
C ALA A 65 -10.64 1.59 9.17
N PRO A 66 -11.97 1.62 9.41
CA PRO A 66 -12.47 2.07 10.69
C PRO A 66 -11.84 1.17 11.74
N VAL A 67 -11.04 1.75 12.64
CA VAL A 67 -10.62 1.04 13.84
C VAL A 67 -11.91 0.85 14.62
N GLU A 68 -12.47 -0.35 14.57
CA GLU A 68 -13.57 -0.73 15.43
C GLU A 68 -12.98 -0.69 16.85
N ILE A 69 -13.05 0.47 17.49
CA ILE A 69 -12.80 0.60 18.92
C ILE A 69 -13.93 -0.19 19.54
N LYS A 70 -13.75 -1.50 19.69
CA LYS A 70 -14.55 -2.28 20.63
C LYS A 70 -14.37 -1.54 21.93
N GLN A 71 -15.43 -0.84 22.32
CA GLN A 71 -15.52 -0.14 23.59
C GLN A 71 -15.61 -1.24 24.64
N GLU A 72 -14.46 -1.83 24.94
CA GLU A 72 -14.28 -2.76 26.03
C GLU A 72 -14.70 -1.99 27.27
N SER A 73 -15.81 -2.44 27.87
CA SER A 73 -16.30 -1.92 29.14
C SER A 73 -15.14 -1.79 30.12
N THR A 74 -15.15 -0.77 30.98
CA THR A 74 -14.14 -0.60 32.02
C THR A 74 -13.91 -1.92 32.76
N GLY A 75 -14.96 -2.70 33.02
CA GLY A 75 -14.89 -4.04 33.62
C GLY A 75 -14.11 -5.08 32.80
N ALA A 76 -14.20 -5.03 31.46
CA ALA A 76 -13.45 -5.89 30.56
C ALA A 76 -11.95 -5.53 30.53
N LYS A 77 -11.59 -4.25 30.67
CA LYS A 77 -10.19 -3.80 30.80
C LYS A 77 -9.54 -4.32 32.08
N ILE A 78 -10.25 -4.24 33.22
CA ILE A 78 -9.70 -4.71 34.51
C ILE A 78 -9.58 -6.24 34.54
N THR A 79 -10.58 -6.94 34.00
CA THR A 79 -10.58 -8.40 33.80
C THR A 79 -9.35 -8.80 32.97
N ARG A 80 -9.11 -8.14 31.83
CA ARG A 80 -7.97 -8.46 30.98
C ARG A 80 -6.62 -8.20 31.67
N CYS A 81 -6.50 -7.17 32.49
CA CYS A 81 -5.29 -6.95 33.32
C CYS A 81 -5.11 -8.04 34.39
N LEU A 82 -6.18 -8.44 35.09
CA LEU A 82 -6.11 -9.52 36.09
C LEU A 82 -5.74 -10.86 35.44
N PHE A 83 -6.37 -11.21 34.32
CA PHE A 83 -6.14 -12.48 33.64
C PHE A 83 -4.85 -12.49 32.79
N ALA A 84 -4.38 -11.35 32.29
CA ALA A 84 -3.07 -11.25 31.63
C ALA A 84 -1.91 -11.39 32.62
N SER A 85 -2.08 -10.90 33.86
CA SER A 85 -1.12 -11.12 34.96
C SER A 85 -1.04 -12.60 35.36
N CYS A 86 -2.14 -13.35 35.24
CA CYS A 86 -2.15 -14.80 35.44
C CYS A 86 -1.59 -15.61 34.26
N ALA A 87 -1.51 -15.01 33.06
CA ALA A 87 -1.06 -15.66 31.84
C ALA A 87 0.34 -15.20 31.36
N GLY A 88 0.99 -14.26 32.06
CA GLY A 88 2.34 -13.77 31.75
C GLY A 88 2.44 -12.99 30.43
N ILE A 89 1.38 -12.29 30.02
CA ILE A 89 1.31 -11.56 28.74
C ILE A 89 1.30 -10.05 29.00
N GLU A 90 2.34 -9.55 29.67
CA GLU A 90 2.38 -8.18 30.22
C GLU A 90 2.54 -7.05 29.18
N ASP A 91 2.95 -7.32 27.94
CA ASP A 91 3.37 -6.24 27.03
C ASP A 91 2.87 -6.41 25.58
N LYS A 92 1.57 -6.66 25.41
CA LYS A 92 0.93 -6.66 24.08
C LYS A 92 -0.31 -5.77 24.08
N GLY A 93 -0.06 -4.47 24.18
CA GLY A 93 -0.78 -3.47 23.41
C GLY A 93 -1.67 -2.52 24.20
N SER A 94 -1.39 -1.22 24.05
CA SER A 94 -2.43 -0.24 23.73
C SER A 94 -1.74 1.01 23.18
N VAL A 95 -1.90 1.27 21.89
CA VAL A 95 -1.70 2.63 21.36
C VAL A 95 -2.99 3.41 21.68
N SER A 96 -2.83 4.56 22.32
CA SER A 96 -3.90 5.55 22.57
C SER A 96 -4.30 6.27 21.29
#